data_AF-A0AAD9RXR9-F1
#
_entry.id   AF-A0AAD9RXR9-F1
#
_cell.length_a   1.000
_cell.length_b   1.000
_cell.length_c   1.000
_cell.angle_alpha   90.00
_cell.angle_beta   90.00
_cell.angle_gamma   90.00
#
_symmetry.space_group_name_H-M   'P 1'
#
loop_
_entity.id
_entity.type
_entity.pdbx_description
1 polymer ?
#
loop_
_entity_poly.entity_id
_entity_poly.type
_entity_poly.pdbx_seq_one_letter_code
_entity_poly.pdbx_strand_id
1 'polypeptide(L)'
;MRLLIVLAVPLVIASTDAKYILAPLYDYRGPPAPLASDGRVMETPEVRRARNAHMAAHAATLARIREIERNDYNERMMMQVQAAPMMPMKPAVRTLSIAPLSPDGRVVDTAEVAQAKAVHLAAHARATRLAAAAAAAASQYRLDIYNGRRNLVYLPLRINYAVSPVGYRGPIAPIGPDGHVMETPEVAMARAAHMKARAHALAMVSHRESNYY
;
A
#
# COMPACT_ATOMS: atom_id res chain seq x y z
N MET A 1 -21.35 27.57 -43.84
CA MET A 1 -20.93 27.37 -42.43
C MET A 1 -20.72 25.88 -42.12
N ARG A 2 -19.89 25.18 -42.90
CA ARG A 2 -19.60 23.73 -42.73
C ARG A 2 -18.10 23.40 -42.89
N LEU A 3 -17.24 24.41 -42.71
CA LEU A 3 -15.79 24.32 -42.95
C LEU A 3 -14.93 24.53 -41.70
N LEU A 4 -15.53 24.72 -40.52
CA LEU A 4 -14.80 24.93 -39.25
C LEU A 4 -14.74 23.69 -38.35
N ILE A 5 -15.41 22.59 -38.70
CA ILE A 5 -15.47 21.38 -37.83
C ILE A 5 -14.36 20.38 -38.16
N VAL A 6 -13.77 20.43 -39.36
CA VAL A 6 -12.74 19.45 -39.78
C VAL A 6 -11.35 19.77 -39.20
N LEU A 7 -11.11 21.01 -38.77
CA LEU A 7 -9.80 21.46 -38.28
C LEU A 7 -9.64 21.36 -36.75
N ALA A 8 -10.70 20.99 -36.02
CA ALA A 8 -10.67 20.83 -34.56
C ALA A 8 -10.33 19.40 -34.10
N VAL A 9 -10.33 18.42 -35.00
CA VAL A 9 -10.12 17.00 -34.66
C VAL A 9 -8.64 16.54 -34.69
N PRO A 10 -7.70 17.09 -35.48
CA PRO A 10 -6.31 16.61 -35.41
C PRO A 10 -5.52 17.19 -34.22
N LEU A 11 -6.03 18.23 -33.53
CA LEU A 11 -5.27 18.92 -32.48
C LEU A 11 -5.29 18.21 -31.12
N VAL A 12 -6.07 17.15 -30.95
CA VAL A 12 -6.18 16.42 -29.67
C VAL A 12 -5.31 15.15 -29.62
N ILE A 13 -4.65 14.77 -30.71
CA ILE A 13 -3.78 13.56 -30.74
C ILE A 13 -2.30 13.91 -30.48
N ALA A 14 -1.93 15.19 -30.38
CA ALA A 14 -0.53 15.64 -30.27
C ALA A 14 -0.03 15.89 -28.83
N SER A 15 -0.60 15.27 -27.79
CA SER A 15 -0.21 15.56 -26.40
C SER A 15 -0.22 14.34 -25.47
N THR A 16 0.29 13.21 -25.93
CA THR A 16 0.87 12.22 -25.03
C THR A 16 2.28 11.89 -25.48
N ASP A 17 3.17 12.88 -25.36
CA ASP A 17 4.60 12.62 -25.16
C ASP A 17 4.76 11.97 -23.78
N ALA A 18 4.32 10.70 -23.68
CA ALA A 18 4.81 9.80 -22.66
C ALA A 18 6.26 9.51 -23.02
N LYS A 19 7.14 10.46 -22.71
CA LYS A 19 8.58 10.24 -22.65
C LYS A 19 8.79 9.18 -21.58
N TYR A 20 8.82 7.92 -21.99
CA TYR A 20 9.37 6.85 -21.19
C TYR A 20 10.80 7.29 -20.87
N ILE A 21 11.00 7.78 -19.65
CA ILE A 21 12.34 8.01 -19.11
C ILE A 21 12.93 6.61 -18.98
N LEU A 22 13.63 6.20 -20.04
CA LEU A 22 14.46 5.01 -20.06
C LEU A 22 15.50 5.24 -18.96
N ALA A 23 15.28 4.61 -17.81
CA ALA A 23 16.29 4.52 -16.76
C ALA A 23 17.62 4.11 -17.41
N PRO A 24 18.77 4.64 -16.97
CA PRO A 24 20.06 4.34 -17.59
C PRO A 24 20.19 2.82 -17.69
N LEU A 25 20.15 2.33 -18.94
CA LEU A 25 20.24 0.93 -19.24
C LEU A 25 21.64 0.52 -18.78
N TYR A 26 21.72 -0.24 -17.69
CA TYR A 26 22.98 -0.85 -17.29
C TYR A 26 23.34 -1.85 -18.38
N ASP A 27 24.15 -1.42 -19.35
CA ASP A 27 24.72 -2.29 -20.36
C ASP A 27 25.63 -3.29 -19.65
N TYR A 28 25.08 -4.48 -19.38
CA TYR A 28 25.79 -5.59 -18.78
C TYR A 28 26.89 -6.05 -19.75
N ARG A 29 28.12 -5.60 -19.49
CA ARG A 29 29.34 -5.99 -20.25
C ARG A 29 30.00 -7.26 -19.70
N GLY A 30 29.26 -8.09 -18.96
CA GLY A 30 29.73 -9.36 -18.44
C GLY A 30 29.57 -10.49 -19.46
N PRO A 31 30.16 -11.68 -19.18
CA PRO A 31 29.89 -12.86 -19.98
C PRO A 31 28.39 -13.17 -19.96
N PRO A 32 27.81 -13.67 -21.09
CA PRO A 32 26.40 -14.00 -21.18
C PRO A 32 26.01 -14.97 -20.06
N ALA A 33 24.83 -14.78 -19.49
CA ALA A 33 24.35 -15.62 -18.40
C ALA A 33 24.33 -17.09 -18.85
N PRO A 34 24.77 -18.04 -17.99
CA PRO A 34 24.77 -19.46 -18.35
C PRO A 34 23.34 -19.90 -18.65
N LEU A 35 23.14 -20.57 -19.77
CA LEU A 35 21.84 -21.07 -20.20
C LEU A 35 21.74 -22.59 -19.97
N ALA A 36 20.56 -23.05 -19.62
CA ALA A 36 20.20 -24.46 -19.56
C ALA A 36 19.98 -25.00 -20.98
N SER A 37 19.87 -26.32 -21.11
CA SER A 37 19.62 -26.99 -22.40
C SER A 37 18.27 -26.61 -23.04
N ASP A 38 17.37 -26.03 -22.27
CA ASP A 38 16.08 -25.47 -22.70
C ASP A 38 16.16 -23.99 -23.12
N GLY A 39 17.36 -23.39 -23.11
CA GLY A 39 17.62 -22.00 -23.46
C GLY A 39 17.26 -20.98 -22.37
N ARG A 40 16.87 -21.41 -21.16
CA ARG A 40 16.58 -20.51 -20.04
C ARG A 40 17.84 -20.20 -19.25
N VAL A 41 17.88 -19.05 -18.59
CA VAL A 41 18.99 -18.70 -17.70
C VAL A 41 19.06 -19.69 -16.54
N MET A 42 20.20 -20.36 -16.41
CA MET A 42 20.50 -21.22 -15.27
C MET A 42 20.55 -20.39 -14.00
N GLU A 43 19.74 -20.76 -13.02
CA GLU A 43 19.81 -20.14 -11.70
C GLU A 43 21.08 -20.55 -10.99
N THR A 44 21.81 -19.57 -10.51
CA THR A 44 22.94 -19.82 -9.62
C THR A 44 22.43 -20.50 -8.34
N PRO A 45 23.24 -21.31 -7.65
CA PRO A 45 22.82 -21.98 -6.43
C PRO A 45 22.35 -21.01 -5.34
N GLU A 46 22.87 -19.77 -5.33
CA GLU A 46 22.45 -18.70 -4.43
C GLU A 46 21.03 -18.24 -4.74
N VAL A 47 20.70 -18.01 -6.02
CA VAL A 47 19.35 -17.59 -6.45
C VAL A 47 18.32 -18.68 -6.15
N ARG A 48 18.69 -19.95 -6.38
CA ARG A 48 17.84 -21.09 -6.03
C ARG A 48 17.59 -21.17 -4.51
N ARG A 49 18.63 -20.99 -3.70
CA ARG A 49 18.50 -20.96 -2.22
C ARG A 49 17.64 -19.80 -1.75
N ALA A 50 17.85 -18.60 -2.30
CA ALA A 50 17.07 -17.42 -1.98
C ALA A 50 15.59 -17.58 -2.34
N ARG A 51 15.29 -18.15 -3.51
CA ARG A 51 13.92 -18.45 -3.93
C ARG A 51 13.27 -19.48 -3.02
N ASN A 52 13.97 -20.57 -2.69
CA ASN A 52 13.43 -21.59 -1.79
C ASN A 52 13.12 -21.01 -0.40
N ALA A 53 14.01 -20.17 0.14
CA ALA A 53 13.79 -19.47 1.40
C ALA A 53 12.58 -18.52 1.31
N HIS A 54 12.45 -17.77 0.21
CA HIS A 54 11.32 -16.88 -0.01
C HIS A 54 9.99 -17.64 -0.10
N MET A 55 9.97 -18.75 -0.84
CA MET A 55 8.78 -19.59 -0.96
C MET A 55 8.41 -20.26 0.36
N ALA A 56 9.40 -20.67 1.17
CA ALA A 56 9.15 -21.20 2.51
C ALA A 56 8.56 -20.13 3.43
N ALA A 57 9.09 -18.90 3.40
CA ALA A 57 8.52 -17.78 4.16
C ALA A 57 7.09 -17.46 3.71
N HIS A 58 6.84 -17.44 2.40
CA HIS A 58 5.51 -17.22 1.85
C HIS A 58 4.52 -18.30 2.30
N ALA A 59 4.92 -19.57 2.24
CA ALA A 59 4.09 -20.69 2.72
C ALA A 59 3.78 -20.55 4.23
N ALA A 60 4.76 -20.17 5.05
CA ALA A 60 4.55 -19.92 6.48
C ALA A 60 3.56 -18.78 6.73
N THR A 61 3.65 -17.69 5.96
CA THR A 61 2.68 -16.58 6.08
C THR A 61 1.26 -17.00 5.71
N LEU A 62 1.09 -17.79 4.65
CA LEU A 62 -0.22 -18.31 4.25
C LEU A 62 -0.81 -19.28 5.29
N ALA A 63 0.03 -20.13 5.90
CA ALA A 63 -0.41 -21.02 6.97
C ALA A 63 -0.93 -20.21 8.17
N ARG A 64 -0.22 -19.14 8.56
CA ARG A 64 -0.63 -18.24 9.63
C ARG A 64 -1.96 -17.55 9.34
N ILE A 65 -2.16 -17.08 8.10
CA ILE A 65 -3.44 -16.46 7.69
C ILE A 65 -4.59 -17.47 7.84
N ARG A 66 -4.41 -18.71 7.36
CA ARG A 66 -5.44 -19.76 7.48
C ARG A 66 -5.74 -20.13 8.94
N GLU A 67 -4.74 -20.07 9.82
CA GLU A 67 -4.92 -20.32 11.24
C GLU A 67 -5.76 -19.22 11.91
N ILE A 68 -5.47 -17.95 11.59
CA ILE A 68 -6.27 -16.81 12.05
C ILE A 68 -7.73 -16.98 11.60
N GLU A 69 -7.97 -17.25 10.32
CA GLU A 69 -9.33 -17.48 9.80
C GLU A 69 -10.06 -18.64 10.51
N ARG A 70 -9.34 -19.72 10.85
CA ARG A 70 -9.91 -20.86 11.56
C ARG A 70 -10.26 -20.51 13.02
N ASN A 71 -9.40 -19.75 13.69
CA ASN A 71 -9.64 -19.32 15.06
C ASN A 71 -10.82 -18.34 15.13
N ASP A 72 -10.89 -17.38 14.20
CA ASP A 72 -12.03 -16.45 14.06
C ASP A 72 -13.35 -17.20 13.84
N TYR A 73 -13.34 -18.27 13.04
CA TYR A 73 -14.51 -19.12 12.83
C TYR A 73 -14.93 -19.87 14.11
N ASN A 74 -13.96 -20.45 14.83
CA ASN A 74 -14.22 -21.20 16.05
C ASN A 74 -14.74 -20.29 17.18
N GLU A 75 -14.19 -19.09 17.34
CA GLU A 75 -14.68 -18.11 18.32
C GLU A 75 -16.12 -17.70 18.03
N ARG A 76 -16.46 -17.41 16.77
CA ARG A 76 -17.85 -17.11 16.37
C ARG A 76 -18.81 -18.26 16.66
N MET A 77 -18.41 -19.50 16.42
CA MET A 77 -19.22 -20.69 16.72
C MET A 77 -19.43 -20.86 18.23
N MET A 78 -18.40 -20.67 19.04
CA MET A 78 -18.48 -20.78 20.51
C MET A 78 -19.38 -19.68 21.11
N MET A 79 -19.35 -18.47 20.57
CA MET A 79 -20.21 -17.36 21.00
C MET A 79 -21.70 -17.60 20.69
N GLN A 80 -22.01 -18.29 19.58
CA GLN A 80 -23.40 -18.66 19.24
C GLN A 80 -23.95 -19.78 20.12
N VAL A 81 -23.12 -20.75 20.53
CA VAL A 81 -23.56 -21.88 21.36
C VAL A 81 -23.90 -21.46 22.80
N GLN A 82 -23.20 -20.47 23.36
CA GLN A 82 -23.47 -19.99 24.72
C GLN A 82 -24.71 -19.09 24.84
N ALA A 83 -25.25 -18.57 23.73
CA ALA A 83 -26.37 -17.62 23.72
C ALA A 83 -27.74 -18.24 23.41
N ALA A 84 -27.85 -19.55 23.19
CA ALA A 84 -29.08 -20.18 22.68
C ALA A 84 -29.80 -21.04 23.73
N PRO A 85 -30.94 -20.60 24.32
CA PRO A 85 -31.91 -21.51 24.89
C PRO A 85 -32.56 -22.33 23.77
N MET A 86 -32.66 -23.64 24.00
CA MET A 86 -33.16 -24.67 23.08
C MET A 86 -34.59 -24.36 22.61
N MET A 87 -34.75 -23.73 21.44
CA MET A 87 -36.04 -23.62 20.74
C MET A 87 -36.09 -24.63 19.59
N PRO A 88 -37.28 -25.20 19.26
CA PRO A 88 -37.41 -26.19 18.20
C PRO A 88 -37.01 -25.57 16.85
N MET A 89 -35.93 -26.12 16.27
CA MET A 89 -35.35 -25.67 15.01
C MET A 89 -36.30 -25.97 13.86
N LYS A 90 -37.01 -24.94 13.38
CA LYS A 90 -37.77 -24.99 12.13
C LYS A 90 -36.76 -25.18 10.99
N PRO A 91 -36.91 -26.17 10.09
CA PRO A 91 -35.96 -26.36 9.01
C PRO A 91 -35.95 -25.10 8.14
N ALA A 92 -34.85 -24.34 8.23
CA ALA A 92 -34.60 -23.21 7.35
C ALA A 92 -34.30 -23.77 5.96
N VAL A 93 -35.35 -23.94 5.17
CA VAL A 93 -35.22 -24.07 3.72
C VAL A 93 -34.47 -22.84 3.25
N ARG A 94 -33.18 -22.98 2.92
CA ARG A 94 -32.41 -21.93 2.25
C ARG A 94 -32.91 -21.85 0.82
N THR A 95 -34.05 -21.20 0.63
CA THR A 95 -34.45 -20.70 -0.68
C THR A 95 -33.32 -19.79 -1.15
N LEU A 96 -32.62 -20.20 -2.20
CA LEU A 96 -31.72 -19.34 -2.96
C LEU A 96 -32.60 -18.28 -3.63
N SER A 97 -32.93 -17.23 -2.88
CA SER A 97 -33.65 -16.09 -3.41
C SER A 97 -32.75 -15.43 -4.44
N ILE A 98 -33.06 -15.66 -5.72
CA ILE A 98 -32.44 -14.97 -6.85
C ILE A 98 -32.56 -13.47 -6.59
N ALA A 99 -31.43 -12.77 -6.65
CA ALA A 99 -31.41 -11.32 -6.44
C ALA A 99 -32.36 -10.65 -7.45
N PRO A 100 -33.20 -9.69 -7.02
CA PRO A 100 -34.20 -9.07 -7.89
C PRO A 100 -33.52 -8.45 -9.11
N LEU A 101 -33.96 -8.86 -10.30
CA LEU A 101 -33.43 -8.38 -11.57
C LEU A 101 -34.34 -7.26 -12.11
N SER A 102 -33.74 -6.21 -12.64
CA SER A 102 -34.42 -5.18 -13.42
C SER A 102 -34.97 -5.79 -14.71
N PRO A 103 -35.94 -5.12 -15.37
CA PRO A 103 -36.40 -5.50 -16.71
C PRO A 103 -35.26 -5.67 -17.75
N ASP A 104 -34.15 -4.95 -17.56
CA ASP A 104 -32.93 -5.02 -18.39
C ASP A 104 -31.97 -6.17 -17.99
N GLY A 105 -32.37 -7.06 -17.08
CA GLY A 105 -31.57 -8.21 -16.61
C GLY A 105 -30.41 -7.86 -15.68
N ARG A 106 -30.33 -6.62 -15.18
CA ARG A 106 -29.31 -6.21 -14.19
C ARG A 106 -29.81 -6.44 -12.77
N VAL A 107 -28.91 -6.81 -11.86
CA VAL A 107 -29.25 -6.94 -10.43
C VAL A 107 -29.62 -5.57 -9.87
N VAL A 108 -30.83 -5.46 -9.34
CA VAL A 108 -31.29 -4.26 -8.62
C VAL A 108 -30.64 -4.29 -7.24
N ASP A 109 -29.96 -3.20 -6.88
CA ASP A 109 -29.49 -3.04 -5.50
C ASP A 109 -30.70 -3.12 -4.56
N THR A 110 -30.69 -4.08 -3.63
CA THR A 110 -31.70 -4.10 -2.57
C THR A 110 -31.58 -2.84 -1.72
N ALA A 111 -32.64 -2.46 -0.99
CA ALA A 111 -32.65 -1.24 -0.19
C ALA A 111 -31.48 -1.20 0.81
N GLU A 112 -31.09 -2.36 1.35
CA GLU A 112 -29.95 -2.53 2.25
C GLU A 112 -28.61 -2.28 1.55
N VAL A 113 -28.44 -2.79 0.32
CA VAL A 113 -27.22 -2.57 -0.48
C VAL A 113 -27.11 -1.10 -0.90
N ALA A 114 -28.22 -0.47 -1.27
CA ALA A 114 -28.26 0.96 -1.56
C ALA A 114 -27.89 1.81 -0.34
N GLN A 115 -28.41 1.47 0.84
CA GLN A 115 -28.07 2.15 2.10
C GLN A 115 -26.59 1.95 2.45
N ALA A 116 -26.07 0.72 2.36
CA ALA A 116 -24.65 0.44 2.63
C ALA A 116 -23.73 1.21 1.67
N LYS A 117 -24.09 1.27 0.39
CA LYS A 117 -23.36 2.03 -0.63
C LYS A 117 -23.38 3.53 -0.34
N ALA A 118 -24.52 4.07 0.09
CA ALA A 118 -24.64 5.47 0.49
C ALA A 118 -23.78 5.80 1.71
N VAL A 119 -23.78 4.95 2.74
CA VAL A 119 -22.95 5.11 3.94
C VAL A 119 -21.45 5.04 3.57
N HIS A 120 -21.06 4.08 2.73
CA HIS A 120 -19.68 3.94 2.28
C HIS A 120 -19.22 5.17 1.47
N LEU A 121 -20.06 5.65 0.55
CA LEU A 121 -19.74 6.82 -0.26
C LEU A 121 -19.67 8.10 0.59
N ALA A 122 -20.53 8.24 1.62
CA ALA A 122 -20.44 9.32 2.59
C ALA A 122 -19.14 9.25 3.42
N ALA A 123 -18.73 8.07 3.84
CA ALA A 123 -17.46 7.86 4.53
C ALA A 123 -16.26 8.20 3.62
N HIS A 124 -16.31 7.79 2.34
CA HIS A 124 -15.28 8.13 1.35
C HIS A 124 -15.21 9.64 1.08
N ALA A 125 -16.37 10.31 0.96
CA ALA A 125 -16.44 11.77 0.83
C ALA A 125 -15.88 12.49 2.06
N ARG A 126 -16.12 11.96 3.28
CA ARG A 126 -15.52 12.50 4.51
C ARG A 126 -14.01 12.32 4.52
N ALA A 127 -13.51 11.14 4.18
CA ALA A 127 -12.08 10.85 4.14
C ALA A 127 -11.34 11.72 3.10
N THR A 128 -11.92 11.88 1.91
CA THR A 128 -11.36 12.75 0.87
C THR A 128 -11.35 14.22 1.26
N ARG A 129 -12.41 14.72 1.92
CA ARG A 129 -12.43 16.09 2.48
C ARG A 129 -11.38 16.29 3.56
N LEU A 130 -11.22 15.33 4.48
CA LEU A 130 -10.18 15.40 5.51
C LEU A 130 -8.77 15.35 4.89
N ALA A 131 -8.56 14.51 3.88
CA ALA A 131 -7.30 14.45 3.15
C ALA A 131 -7.01 15.76 2.40
N ALA A 132 -8.02 16.37 1.77
CA ALA A 132 -7.90 17.67 1.11
C ALA A 132 -7.63 18.80 2.12
N ALA A 133 -8.30 18.81 3.28
CA ALA A 133 -8.05 19.75 4.36
C ALA A 133 -6.63 19.59 4.93
N ALA A 134 -6.16 18.35 5.12
CA ALA A 134 -4.79 18.06 5.54
C ALA A 134 -3.77 18.51 4.48
N ALA A 135 -4.07 18.33 3.19
CA ALA A 135 -3.22 18.82 2.11
C ALA A 135 -3.20 20.36 2.03
N ALA A 136 -4.34 21.02 2.24
CA ALA A 136 -4.43 22.48 2.30
C ALA A 136 -3.66 23.03 3.51
N ALA A 137 -3.79 22.40 4.68
CA ALA A 137 -3.00 22.74 5.86
C ALA A 137 -1.50 22.52 5.60
N ALA A 138 -1.12 21.42 4.95
CA ALA A 138 0.27 21.16 4.55
C ALA A 138 0.82 22.22 3.58
N SER A 139 -0.02 22.80 2.71
CA SER A 139 0.39 23.86 1.79
C SER A 139 0.69 25.20 2.48
N GLN A 140 0.15 25.43 3.69
CA GLN A 140 0.52 26.56 4.55
C GLN A 140 1.90 26.39 5.19
N TYR A 141 2.46 25.17 5.20
CA TYR A 141 3.82 24.87 5.65
C TYR A 141 4.79 24.77 4.45
N ARG A 142 4.69 25.71 3.50
CA ARG A 142 5.72 25.92 2.47
C ARG A 142 7.00 26.41 3.14
N LEU A 143 7.83 25.46 3.58
CA LEU A 143 9.29 25.56 3.67
C LEU A 143 9.86 26.96 4.04
N ASP A 144 9.48 27.51 5.19
CA ASP A 144 10.24 28.61 5.84
C ASP A 144 11.62 28.12 6.38
N ILE A 145 11.96 26.85 6.15
CA ILE A 145 13.21 26.19 6.54
C ILE A 145 14.36 26.53 5.58
N TYR A 146 14.43 27.76 5.10
CA TYR A 146 15.69 28.35 4.64
C TYR A 146 16.29 29.29 5.71
N ASN A 147 15.52 29.70 6.73
CA ASN A 147 15.93 30.76 7.67
C ASN A 147 16.19 30.29 9.12
N GLY A 148 16.67 29.06 9.31
CA GLY A 148 17.52 28.70 10.47
C GLY A 148 16.95 28.88 11.89
N ARG A 149 15.62 28.93 12.10
CA ARG A 149 15.03 29.04 13.46
C ARG A 149 13.95 27.98 13.74
N ARG A 150 14.40 26.91 14.41
CA ARG A 150 13.77 26.10 15.48
C ARG A 150 12.23 25.95 15.51
N ASN A 151 11.72 24.79 15.09
CA ASN A 151 11.13 23.75 15.98
C ASN A 151 10.49 22.63 15.14
N LEU A 152 11.05 21.42 15.23
CA LEU A 152 10.56 20.21 14.56
C LEU A 152 9.25 19.75 15.23
N VAL A 153 8.10 19.96 14.58
CA VAL A 153 6.83 19.33 14.95
C VAL A 153 6.53 18.24 13.91
N TYR A 154 6.42 16.99 14.37
CA TYR A 154 6.23 15.81 13.51
C TYR A 154 4.76 15.73 13.07
N LEU A 155 4.47 16.15 11.84
CA LEU A 155 3.19 15.95 11.15
C LEU A 155 3.42 15.14 9.86
N PRO A 156 2.45 14.32 9.42
CA PRO A 156 2.65 13.35 8.35
C PRO A 156 2.77 14.07 7.00
N LEU A 157 4.01 14.37 6.61
CA LEU A 157 4.31 14.95 5.30
C LEU A 157 4.16 13.90 4.19
N ARG A 158 3.35 14.23 3.18
CA ARG A 158 3.50 13.66 1.84
C ARG A 158 4.62 14.41 1.13
N ILE A 159 5.80 13.79 1.07
CA ILE A 159 6.91 14.27 0.25
C ILE A 159 6.63 13.81 -1.19
N ASN A 160 6.31 14.77 -2.07
CA ASN A 160 6.35 14.53 -3.50
C ASN A 160 7.83 14.51 -3.94
N TYR A 161 8.36 13.33 -4.22
CA TYR A 161 9.68 13.19 -4.85
C TYR A 161 9.58 13.67 -6.30
N ALA A 162 9.80 14.96 -6.53
CA ALA A 162 10.30 15.39 -7.84
C ALA A 162 11.71 14.80 -7.94
N VAL A 163 11.82 13.63 -8.58
CA VAL A 163 13.10 12.96 -8.85
C VAL A 163 13.85 13.79 -9.89
N SER A 164 14.45 14.88 -9.43
CA SER A 164 15.78 15.23 -9.94
C SER A 164 16.73 14.18 -9.40
N PRO A 165 17.70 13.66 -10.18
CA PRO A 165 18.74 12.81 -9.62
C PRO A 165 19.57 13.69 -8.68
N VAL A 166 19.15 13.77 -7.42
CA VAL A 166 19.93 14.35 -6.33
C VAL A 166 21.03 13.35 -6.04
N GLY A 167 22.02 13.29 -6.93
CA GLY A 167 23.28 12.62 -6.65
C GLY A 167 23.92 13.35 -5.49
N TYR A 168 24.15 12.64 -4.39
CA TYR A 168 24.89 13.17 -3.25
C TYR A 168 26.28 13.65 -3.74
N ARG A 169 26.47 14.97 -3.83
CA ARG A 169 27.76 15.62 -4.15
C ARG A 169 28.53 16.02 -2.87
N GLY A 170 28.19 15.40 -1.74
CA GLY A 170 28.88 15.63 -0.48
C GLY A 170 30.19 14.84 -0.41
N PRO A 171 31.01 15.10 0.62
CA PRO A 171 32.20 14.30 0.90
C PRO A 171 31.82 12.83 1.08
N ILE A 172 32.70 11.93 0.61
CA ILE A 172 32.53 10.48 0.75
C ILE A 172 32.26 10.15 2.22
N ALA A 173 31.26 9.30 2.46
CA ALA A 173 30.91 8.91 3.81
C ALA A 173 32.12 8.21 4.49
N PRO A 174 32.41 8.53 5.77
CA PRO A 174 33.55 7.92 6.47
C PRO A 174 33.37 6.40 6.50
N ILE A 175 34.44 5.65 6.20
CA ILE A 175 34.44 4.19 6.18
C ILE A 175 35.18 3.69 7.41
N GLY A 176 34.58 2.75 8.14
CA GLY A 176 35.16 2.13 9.31
C GLY A 176 36.27 1.11 8.96
N PRO A 177 37.03 0.63 9.96
CA PRO A 177 38.07 -0.39 9.76
C PRO A 177 37.56 -1.71 9.17
N ASP A 178 36.26 -1.96 9.34
CA ASP A 178 35.46 -3.08 8.84
C ASP A 178 35.01 -2.90 7.38
N GLY A 179 35.31 -1.77 6.74
CA GLY A 179 34.95 -1.47 5.35
C GLY A 179 33.49 -1.03 5.17
N HIS A 180 32.75 -0.83 6.25
CA HIS A 180 31.38 -0.34 6.22
C HIS A 180 31.32 1.17 6.42
N VAL A 181 30.27 1.80 5.89
CA VAL A 181 30.03 3.23 6.10
C VAL A 181 29.76 3.49 7.59
N MET A 182 30.64 4.26 8.22
CA MET A 182 30.46 4.76 9.57
C MET A 182 29.28 5.72 9.59
N GLU A 183 28.34 5.47 10.49
CA GLU A 183 27.27 6.42 10.75
C GLU A 183 27.82 7.66 11.41
N THR A 184 27.51 8.81 10.82
CA THR A 184 27.76 10.07 11.50
C THR A 184 26.84 10.16 12.73
N PRO A 185 27.23 10.89 13.79
CA PRO A 185 26.42 11.01 15.01
C PRO A 185 25.00 11.54 14.73
N GLU A 186 24.83 12.35 13.69
CA GLU A 186 23.52 12.85 13.25
C GLU A 186 22.63 11.72 12.72
N VAL A 187 23.19 10.80 11.92
CA VAL A 187 22.46 9.64 11.38
C VAL A 187 22.07 8.67 12.49
N ALA A 188 22.97 8.44 13.45
CA ALA A 188 22.69 7.63 14.62
C ALA A 188 21.56 8.23 15.47
N MET A 189 21.60 9.55 15.73
CA MET A 189 20.54 10.26 16.45
C MET A 189 19.20 10.23 15.69
N ALA A 190 19.21 10.45 14.37
CA ALA A 190 18.02 10.41 13.54
C ALA A 190 17.37 9.02 13.55
N ARG A 191 18.18 7.95 13.48
CA ARG A 191 17.68 6.57 13.58
C ARG A 191 17.10 6.28 14.96
N ALA A 192 17.77 6.69 16.04
CA ALA A 192 17.26 6.52 17.39
C ALA A 192 15.90 7.21 17.57
N ALA A 193 15.77 8.45 17.07
CA ALA A 193 14.50 9.17 17.07
C ALA A 193 13.42 8.45 16.24
N HIS A 194 13.77 7.95 15.04
CA HIS A 194 12.87 7.19 14.19
C HIS A 194 12.39 5.89 14.85
N MET A 195 13.30 5.13 15.49
CA MET A 195 12.96 3.92 16.22
C MET A 195 12.03 4.21 17.40
N LYS A 196 12.26 5.30 18.14
CA LYS A 196 11.37 5.76 19.21
C LYS A 196 9.97 6.10 18.70
N ALA A 197 9.89 6.86 17.60
CA ALA A 197 8.61 7.20 16.96
C ALA A 197 7.87 5.94 16.47
N ARG A 198 8.60 4.99 15.88
CA ARG A 198 8.03 3.71 15.43
C ARG A 198 7.49 2.88 16.59
N ALA A 199 8.22 2.79 17.71
CA ALA A 199 7.75 2.10 18.91
C ALA A 199 6.47 2.73 19.47
N HIS A 200 6.41 4.06 19.52
CA HIS A 200 5.22 4.79 19.94
C HIS A 200 4.02 4.54 19.02
N ALA A 201 4.22 4.54 17.69
CA ALA A 201 3.17 4.23 16.73
C ALA A 201 2.62 2.80 16.90
N LEU A 202 3.50 1.82 17.14
CA LEU A 202 3.09 0.44 17.43
C LEU A 202 2.27 0.35 18.72
N ALA A 203 2.64 1.07 19.77
CA ALA A 203 1.87 1.13 21.01
C ALA A 203 0.46 1.73 20.81
N MET A 204 0.32 2.74 19.94
CA MET A 204 -0.99 3.30 19.58
C MET A 204 -1.86 2.31 18.81
N VAL A 205 -1.27 1.52 17.91
CA VAL A 205 -1.99 0.46 17.18
C VAL A 205 -2.48 -0.61 18.14
N SER A 206 -1.64 -1.06 19.08
CA SER A 206 -2.04 -2.07 20.07
C SER A 206 -3.15 -1.57 20.99
N HIS A 207 -3.09 -0.31 21.44
CA HIS A 207 -4.15 0.30 22.27
C HIS A 207 -5.47 0.48 21.51
N ARG A 208 -5.42 0.63 20.19
CA ARG A 208 -6.62 0.72 19.35
C ARG A 208 -7.30 -0.64 19.24
N GLU A 209 -6.54 -1.72 19.05
CA GLU A 209 -7.09 -3.09 18.97
C GLU A 209 -7.76 -3.52 20.28
N SER A 210 -7.22 -3.13 21.44
CA SER A 210 -7.80 -3.43 22.76
C SER A 210 -9.06 -2.63 23.10
N ASN A 211 -9.39 -1.55 22.37
CA ASN A 211 -10.61 -0.76 22.58
C ASN A 211 -11.81 -1.25 21.73
N TYR A 212 -11.61 -2.29 20.90
CA TYR A 212 -12.66 -2.89 20.07
C TYR A 212 -13.16 -4.25 20.58
N TYR A 213 -12.65 -4.71 21.73
CA TYR A 213 -13.17 -5.83 22.53
C TYR A 213 -13.72 -5.30 23.86
#